data_AF-A0A1L9WMB8-F1
#
_entry.id   AF-A0A1L9WMB8-F1
#
_cell.length_a   1.000
_cell.length_b   1.000
_cell.length_c   1.000
_cell.angle_alpha   90.00
_cell.angle_beta   90.00
_cell.angle_gamma   90.00
#
_symmetry.space_group_name_H-M   'P 1'
#
loop_
_entity.id
_entity.type
_entity.pdbx_description
1 polymer ?
#
loop_
_entity_poly.entity_id
_entity_poly.type
_entity_poly.pdbx_seq_one_letter_code
_entity_poly.pdbx_strand_id
1 'polypeptide(L)'
;MAFGKLYGSLENARTIAVLVAAKANDVELELVKTEPNSAAAFNQSEEYRRIQPLGKIPAFEGANGYTLSEVIAIAVYVTSQNEKTTLLGKTKQDYASILRWLSFANAELMPRFAGWFRPLLGLDPYNKKNVEDASKLALKNAGVLNSYLTANTYLVGERISLADFFVAALCTRLFSTVLDKKFRDEHVPFVRWYNTIISQPAFKAVVENPVFVEEAIKYTPPKKEEKPKAAPAPAAAAAAPAEEKPAEEKKAKHPLEALGRPEFVLDELKRTYSNEDTRPVALPWFWANYKPEEFSLWSVNYKYDNELKLTFMANNLIGGFHNRLEASRKYLFGSQQVYGANYDCVIRGVFLVRGQDFKPAFEVAPDWESYEFVKLDHTNEADRKLVEDMWAWDVPVVIDGKEYPCVDGHVFK
;
A
#
# COMPACT_ATOMS: atom_id res chain seq x y z
N MET A 1 -27.65 -25.80 -14.95
CA MET A 1 -27.56 -24.32 -15.05
C MET A 1 -26.92 -23.83 -13.76
N ALA A 2 -26.09 -22.79 -13.83
CA ALA A 2 -25.46 -22.23 -12.63
C ALA A 2 -26.53 -21.72 -11.64
N PHE A 3 -26.30 -21.93 -10.35
CA PHE A 3 -27.14 -21.44 -9.26
C PHE A 3 -27.15 -19.90 -9.20
N GLY A 4 -26.04 -19.28 -9.55
CA GLY A 4 -25.90 -17.84 -9.66
C GLY A 4 -24.53 -17.45 -10.18
N LYS A 5 -24.33 -16.15 -10.30
CA LYS A 5 -23.08 -15.51 -10.67
C LYS A 5 -22.31 -15.09 -9.44
N LEU A 6 -21.01 -15.31 -9.45
CA LEU A 6 -20.06 -14.77 -8.50
C LEU A 6 -19.15 -13.79 -9.22
N TYR A 7 -19.24 -12.52 -8.87
CA TYR A 7 -18.35 -11.48 -9.37
C TYR A 7 -17.06 -11.50 -8.54
N GLY A 8 -15.93 -11.77 -9.18
CA GLY A 8 -14.64 -11.88 -8.50
C GLY A 8 -13.49 -12.31 -9.40
N SER A 9 -12.36 -12.65 -8.78
CA SER A 9 -11.15 -13.11 -9.48
C SER A 9 -10.46 -14.23 -8.71
N LEU A 10 -9.86 -15.19 -9.41
CA LEU A 10 -9.05 -16.26 -8.79
C LEU A 10 -7.76 -15.73 -8.16
N GLU A 11 -7.37 -14.49 -8.44
CA GLU A 11 -6.30 -13.82 -7.70
C GLU A 11 -6.75 -13.35 -6.31
N ASN A 12 -8.06 -13.23 -6.10
CA ASN A 12 -8.63 -12.75 -4.85
C ASN A 12 -8.98 -13.93 -3.94
N ALA A 13 -8.27 -14.06 -2.83
CA ALA A 13 -8.42 -15.19 -1.91
C ALA A 13 -9.82 -15.31 -1.27
N ARG A 14 -10.56 -14.19 -1.16
CA ARG A 14 -11.96 -14.17 -0.71
C ARG A 14 -12.90 -14.76 -1.76
N THR A 15 -12.61 -14.57 -3.05
CA THR A 15 -13.36 -15.21 -4.14
C THR A 15 -13.11 -16.73 -4.15
N ILE A 16 -11.85 -17.15 -3.98
CA ILE A 16 -11.49 -18.57 -3.85
C ILE A 16 -12.30 -19.22 -2.72
N ALA A 17 -12.42 -18.56 -1.56
CA ALA A 17 -13.17 -19.10 -0.42
C ALA A 17 -14.62 -19.45 -0.76
N VAL A 18 -15.31 -18.57 -1.51
CA VAL A 18 -16.69 -18.82 -1.95
C VAL A 18 -16.77 -19.94 -2.98
N LEU A 19 -15.87 -19.95 -3.96
CA LEU A 19 -15.85 -20.98 -5.00
C LEU A 19 -15.59 -22.38 -4.42
N VAL A 20 -14.64 -22.48 -3.47
CA VAL A 20 -14.35 -23.75 -2.79
C VAL A 20 -15.55 -24.19 -1.95
N ALA A 21 -16.19 -23.27 -1.22
CA ALA A 21 -17.40 -23.57 -0.45
C ALA A 21 -18.55 -24.05 -1.34
N ALA A 22 -18.74 -23.43 -2.50
CA ALA A 22 -19.74 -23.83 -3.48
C ALA A 22 -19.44 -25.22 -4.07
N LYS A 23 -18.20 -25.47 -4.51
CA LYS A 23 -17.78 -26.78 -5.02
C LYS A 23 -17.85 -27.88 -3.97
N ALA A 24 -17.59 -27.59 -2.70
CA ALA A 24 -17.73 -28.55 -1.61
C ALA A 24 -19.19 -28.90 -1.28
N ASN A 25 -20.17 -28.17 -1.82
CA ASN A 25 -21.60 -28.40 -1.64
C ASN A 25 -22.33 -28.69 -2.96
N ASP A 26 -21.60 -29.01 -4.03
CA ASP A 26 -22.15 -29.27 -5.37
C ASP A 26 -23.00 -28.10 -5.91
N VAL A 27 -22.65 -26.87 -5.51
CA VAL A 27 -23.28 -25.64 -6.01
C VAL A 27 -22.45 -25.10 -7.17
N GLU A 28 -23.05 -25.08 -8.36
CA GLU A 28 -22.46 -24.51 -9.57
C GLU A 28 -22.59 -22.99 -9.57
N LEU A 29 -21.47 -22.26 -9.59
CA LEU A 29 -21.44 -20.80 -9.74
C LEU A 29 -20.76 -20.42 -11.05
N GLU A 30 -21.32 -19.44 -11.77
CA GLU A 30 -20.65 -18.78 -12.88
C GLU A 30 -19.71 -17.70 -12.33
N LEU A 31 -18.39 -17.83 -12.57
CA LEU A 31 -17.43 -16.80 -12.18
C LEU A 31 -17.42 -15.68 -13.22
N VAL A 32 -17.97 -14.52 -12.86
CA VAL A 32 -17.87 -13.28 -13.64
C VAL A 32 -16.57 -12.59 -13.27
N LYS A 33 -15.56 -12.70 -14.14
CA LYS A 33 -14.23 -12.14 -13.90
C LYS A 33 -14.31 -10.62 -13.70
N THR A 34 -13.92 -10.19 -12.50
CA THR A 34 -14.01 -8.79 -12.04
C THR A 34 -12.66 -8.37 -11.45
N GLU A 35 -12.34 -7.08 -11.52
CA GLU A 35 -11.05 -6.58 -11.04
C GLU A 35 -10.97 -6.51 -9.50
N PRO A 36 -9.84 -6.89 -8.90
CA PRO A 36 -9.63 -6.74 -7.45
C PRO A 36 -9.58 -5.28 -6.96
N ASN A 37 -9.28 -4.34 -7.86
CA ASN A 37 -9.26 -2.91 -7.56
C ASN A 37 -10.68 -2.35 -7.62
N SER A 38 -11.21 -1.88 -6.49
CA SER A 38 -12.57 -1.31 -6.46
C SER A 38 -12.71 -0.06 -7.32
N ALA A 39 -11.62 0.64 -7.65
CA ALA A 39 -11.63 1.80 -8.53
C ALA A 39 -11.61 1.46 -10.03
N ALA A 40 -11.57 0.17 -10.40
CA ALA A 40 -11.65 -0.27 -11.79
C ALA A 40 -12.96 0.19 -12.46
N ALA A 41 -12.91 0.44 -13.76
CA ALA A 41 -14.05 1.00 -14.50
C ALA A 41 -15.32 0.15 -14.36
N PHE A 42 -15.21 -1.17 -14.50
CA PHE A 42 -16.35 -2.09 -14.32
C PHE A 42 -16.90 -2.03 -12.89
N ASN A 43 -16.02 -2.04 -11.88
CA ASN A 43 -16.41 -1.99 -10.47
C ASN A 43 -17.12 -0.68 -10.09
N GLN A 44 -16.93 0.37 -10.88
CA GLN A 44 -17.57 1.67 -10.73
C GLN A 44 -18.89 1.81 -11.50
N SER A 45 -19.21 0.86 -12.38
CA SER A 45 -20.45 0.89 -13.19
C SER A 45 -21.69 0.87 -12.31
N GLU A 46 -22.77 1.52 -12.78
CA GLU A 46 -24.07 1.47 -12.08
C GLU A 46 -24.59 0.05 -11.95
N GLU A 47 -24.41 -0.78 -12.97
CA GLU A 47 -24.83 -2.18 -12.97
C GLU A 47 -24.19 -2.95 -11.82
N TYR A 48 -22.87 -2.88 -11.68
CA TYR A 48 -22.19 -3.58 -10.60
C TYR A 48 -22.47 -2.96 -9.22
N ARG A 49 -22.55 -1.63 -9.13
CA ARG A 49 -22.85 -0.94 -7.87
C ARG A 49 -24.26 -1.20 -7.35
N ARG A 50 -25.22 -1.63 -8.20
CA ARG A 50 -26.53 -2.13 -7.74
C ARG A 50 -26.41 -3.45 -6.96
N ILE A 51 -25.47 -4.31 -7.34
CA ILE A 51 -25.21 -5.60 -6.68
C ILE A 51 -24.32 -5.39 -5.45
N GLN A 52 -23.28 -4.56 -5.58
CA GLN A 52 -22.28 -4.29 -4.56
C GLN A 52 -21.95 -2.80 -4.50
N PRO A 53 -22.62 -2.03 -3.62
CA PRO A 53 -22.51 -0.56 -3.58
C PRO A 53 -21.09 -0.02 -3.40
N LEU A 54 -20.18 -0.78 -2.79
CA LEU A 54 -18.79 -0.38 -2.58
C LEU A 54 -17.85 -0.74 -3.75
N GLY A 55 -18.34 -1.40 -4.81
CA GLY A 55 -17.52 -1.83 -5.94
C GLY A 55 -16.44 -2.86 -5.57
N LYS A 56 -16.59 -3.55 -4.43
CA LYS A 56 -15.64 -4.57 -3.94
C LYS A 56 -15.96 -5.95 -4.50
N ILE A 57 -15.03 -6.90 -4.38
CA ILE A 57 -15.26 -8.32 -4.65
C ILE A 57 -14.97 -9.15 -3.39
N PRO A 58 -15.62 -10.31 -3.19
CA PRO A 58 -16.65 -10.90 -4.07
C PRO A 58 -18.05 -10.29 -3.87
N ALA A 59 -18.91 -10.46 -4.89
CA ALA A 59 -20.34 -10.20 -4.84
C ALA A 59 -21.11 -11.32 -5.55
N PHE A 60 -22.33 -11.61 -5.11
CA PHE A 60 -23.16 -12.70 -5.63
C PHE A 60 -24.47 -12.17 -6.20
N GLU A 61 -24.93 -12.81 -7.28
CA GLU A 61 -26.25 -12.60 -7.88
C GLU A 61 -26.85 -13.96 -8.25
N GLY A 62 -27.94 -14.34 -7.59
CA GLY A 62 -28.66 -15.58 -7.86
C GLY A 62 -29.41 -15.54 -9.18
N ALA A 63 -29.68 -16.70 -9.77
CA ALA A 63 -30.52 -16.80 -10.98
C ALA A 63 -31.95 -16.25 -10.78
N ASN A 64 -32.37 -16.06 -9.54
CA ASN A 64 -33.64 -15.44 -9.13
C ASN A 64 -33.54 -13.91 -8.88
N GLY A 65 -32.40 -13.29 -9.16
CA GLY A 65 -32.17 -11.86 -8.94
C GLY A 65 -31.78 -11.49 -7.49
N TYR A 66 -31.60 -12.46 -6.60
CA TYR A 66 -31.13 -12.17 -5.24
C TYR A 66 -29.65 -11.77 -5.24
N THR A 67 -29.36 -10.55 -4.78
CA THR A 67 -27.99 -10.03 -4.67
C THR A 67 -27.47 -10.14 -3.23
N LEU A 68 -26.20 -10.53 -3.07
CA LEU A 68 -25.56 -10.63 -1.76
C LEU A 68 -24.11 -10.15 -1.81
N SER A 69 -23.75 -9.31 -0.83
CA SER A 69 -22.40 -8.82 -0.58
C SER A 69 -21.82 -9.39 0.72
N GLU A 70 -20.53 -9.15 0.96
CA GLU A 70 -19.72 -9.64 2.08
C GLU A 70 -19.38 -11.14 2.00
N VAL A 71 -18.08 -11.43 1.93
CA VAL A 71 -17.55 -12.77 1.66
C VAL A 71 -18.07 -13.84 2.63
N ILE A 72 -18.21 -13.52 3.92
CA ILE A 72 -18.69 -14.45 4.94
C ILE A 72 -20.16 -14.80 4.69
N ALA A 73 -20.99 -13.80 4.39
CA ALA A 73 -22.41 -14.01 4.11
C ALA A 73 -22.59 -14.86 2.85
N ILE A 74 -21.84 -14.55 1.78
CA ILE A 74 -21.88 -15.33 0.53
C ILE A 74 -21.42 -16.77 0.79
N ALA A 75 -20.30 -16.98 1.48
CA ALA A 75 -19.77 -18.32 1.75
C ALA A 75 -20.74 -19.17 2.58
N VAL A 76 -21.37 -18.59 3.60
CA VAL A 76 -22.40 -19.28 4.40
C VAL A 76 -23.63 -19.58 3.53
N TYR A 77 -24.10 -18.62 2.73
CA TYR A 77 -25.27 -18.76 1.88
C TYR A 77 -25.11 -19.87 0.83
N VAL A 78 -23.97 -19.93 0.13
CA VAL A 78 -23.72 -21.00 -0.85
C VAL A 78 -23.55 -22.36 -0.18
N THR A 79 -22.95 -22.40 1.01
CA THR A 79 -22.82 -23.63 1.79
C THR A 79 -24.18 -24.14 2.26
N SER A 80 -25.06 -23.24 2.69
CA SER A 80 -26.38 -23.61 3.20
C SER A 80 -27.37 -24.07 2.13
N GLN A 81 -27.04 -23.94 0.84
CA GLN A 81 -27.91 -24.45 -0.24
C GLN A 81 -28.01 -25.98 -0.21
N ASN A 82 -26.99 -26.66 0.30
CA ASN A 82 -27.05 -28.09 0.56
C ASN A 82 -27.54 -28.34 1.99
N GLU A 83 -28.83 -28.66 2.16
CA GLU A 83 -29.44 -28.95 3.47
C GLU A 83 -28.77 -30.12 4.21
N LYS A 84 -28.04 -30.99 3.49
CA LYS A 84 -27.30 -32.13 4.05
C LYS A 84 -25.83 -31.80 4.32
N THR A 85 -25.42 -30.55 4.15
CA THR A 85 -24.04 -30.13 4.35
C THR A 85 -23.58 -30.43 5.77
N THR A 86 -22.35 -30.93 5.89
CA THR A 86 -21.68 -31.09 7.19
C THR A 86 -20.73 -29.94 7.49
N LEU A 87 -20.63 -28.96 6.60
CA LEU A 87 -19.63 -27.88 6.69
C LEU A 87 -20.04 -26.74 7.63
N LEU A 88 -21.32 -26.67 8.02
CA LEU A 88 -21.85 -25.67 8.96
C LEU A 88 -21.94 -26.18 10.41
N GLY A 89 -21.24 -27.29 10.71
CA GLY A 89 -21.25 -27.88 12.04
C GLY A 89 -22.54 -28.67 12.35
N LYS A 90 -22.56 -29.37 13.49
CA LYS A 90 -23.73 -30.15 13.93
C LYS A 90 -24.49 -29.45 15.05
N THR A 91 -23.80 -28.61 15.81
CA THR A 91 -24.35 -27.90 16.96
C THR A 91 -24.30 -26.39 16.77
N LYS A 92 -25.06 -25.66 17.60
CA LYS A 92 -25.01 -24.19 17.61
C LYS A 92 -23.61 -23.68 17.98
N GLN A 93 -22.91 -24.42 18.84
CA GLN A 93 -21.54 -24.14 19.27
C GLN A 93 -20.54 -24.34 18.12
N ASP A 94 -20.71 -25.38 17.30
CA ASP A 94 -19.90 -25.57 16.10
C ASP A 94 -20.10 -24.40 15.14
N TYR A 95 -21.36 -24.06 14.85
CA TYR A 95 -21.68 -22.96 13.94
C TYR A 95 -21.10 -21.62 14.40
N ALA A 96 -21.24 -21.29 15.70
CA ALA A 96 -20.64 -20.09 16.28
C ALA A 96 -19.10 -20.11 16.18
N SER A 97 -18.48 -21.28 16.39
CA SER A 97 -17.03 -21.45 16.26
C SER A 97 -16.56 -21.33 14.81
N ILE A 98 -17.36 -21.76 13.84
CA ILE A 98 -17.11 -21.55 12.41
C ILE A 98 -17.11 -20.06 12.11
N LEU A 99 -18.15 -19.34 12.51
CA LEU A 99 -18.24 -17.89 12.32
C LEU A 99 -17.06 -17.15 12.99
N ARG A 100 -16.62 -17.58 14.17
CA ARG A 100 -15.43 -17.04 14.84
C ARG A 100 -14.20 -17.13 13.94
N TRP A 101 -13.94 -18.28 13.34
CA TRP A 101 -12.76 -18.46 12.47
C TRP A 101 -12.88 -17.71 11.14
N LEU A 102 -14.07 -17.67 10.54
CA LEU A 102 -14.33 -16.87 9.34
C LEU A 102 -14.06 -15.38 9.62
N SER A 103 -14.58 -14.87 10.74
CA SER A 103 -14.38 -13.50 11.20
C SER A 103 -12.91 -13.23 11.49
N PHE A 104 -12.25 -14.07 12.31
CA PHE A 104 -10.83 -13.94 12.65
C PHE A 104 -9.95 -13.89 11.39
N ALA A 105 -10.14 -14.81 10.46
CA ALA A 105 -9.33 -14.83 9.24
C ALA A 105 -9.59 -13.59 8.35
N ASN A 106 -10.84 -13.13 8.26
CA ASN A 106 -11.18 -12.00 7.41
C ASN A 106 -10.80 -10.62 8.01
N ALA A 107 -10.85 -10.47 9.34
CA ALA A 107 -10.62 -9.22 10.05
C ALA A 107 -9.22 -9.10 10.65
N GLU A 108 -8.68 -10.18 11.23
CA GLU A 108 -7.42 -10.14 11.97
C GLU A 108 -6.26 -10.76 11.21
N LEU A 109 -6.49 -11.76 10.35
CA LEU A 109 -5.41 -12.39 9.60
C LEU A 109 -5.16 -11.64 8.28
N MET A 110 -6.15 -11.66 7.38
CA MET A 110 -5.98 -11.21 6.01
C MET A 110 -5.59 -9.73 5.87
N PRO A 111 -6.17 -8.77 6.62
CA PRO A 111 -5.77 -7.36 6.51
C PRO A 111 -4.33 -7.09 6.99
N ARG A 112 -3.86 -7.81 8.01
CA ARG A 112 -2.48 -7.67 8.51
C ARG A 112 -1.47 -8.17 7.48
N PHE A 113 -1.75 -9.33 6.90
CA PHE A 113 -0.96 -9.84 5.79
C PHE A 113 -1.04 -8.95 4.55
N ALA A 114 -2.21 -8.38 4.25
CA ALA A 114 -2.36 -7.44 3.14
C ALA A 114 -1.45 -6.21 3.30
N GLY A 115 -1.32 -5.66 4.52
CA GLY A 115 -0.36 -4.59 4.80
C GLY A 115 1.11 -5.01 4.63
N TRP A 116 1.42 -6.30 4.68
CA TRP A 116 2.75 -6.84 4.39
C TRP A 116 2.96 -7.04 2.88
N PHE A 117 2.12 -7.83 2.20
CA PHE A 117 2.40 -8.24 0.82
C PHE A 117 1.94 -7.24 -0.25
N ARG A 118 0.91 -6.42 -0.01
CA ARG A 118 0.39 -5.50 -1.05
C ARG A 118 1.42 -4.43 -1.43
N PRO A 119 2.16 -3.80 -0.49
CA PRO A 119 3.24 -2.90 -0.86
C PRO A 119 4.38 -3.59 -1.62
N LEU A 120 4.68 -4.85 -1.30
CA LEU A 120 5.71 -5.64 -1.98
C LEU A 120 5.33 -5.98 -3.44
N LEU A 121 4.03 -6.06 -3.73
CA LEU A 121 3.49 -6.24 -5.08
C LEU A 121 3.26 -4.91 -5.84
N GLY A 122 3.57 -3.76 -5.22
CA GLY A 122 3.30 -2.45 -5.80
C GLY A 122 1.81 -2.08 -5.87
N LEU A 123 0.95 -2.79 -5.13
CA LEU A 123 -0.49 -2.53 -5.08
C LEU A 123 -0.86 -1.43 -4.08
N ASP A 124 0.00 -1.23 -3.08
CA ASP A 124 -0.07 -0.14 -2.10
C ASP A 124 1.31 0.55 -2.03
N PRO A 125 1.40 1.79 -1.52
CA PRO A 125 2.69 2.47 -1.37
C PRO A 125 3.69 1.67 -0.51
N TYR A 126 4.90 1.50 -1.02
CA TYR A 126 5.98 0.82 -0.29
C TYR A 126 6.64 1.74 0.73
N ASN A 127 6.57 1.35 2.01
CA ASN A 127 7.39 1.90 3.09
C ASN A 127 7.99 0.73 3.88
N LYS A 128 9.32 0.67 3.95
CA LYS A 128 10.04 -0.46 4.57
C LYS A 128 9.63 -0.70 6.03
N LYS A 129 9.57 0.36 6.86
CA LYS A 129 9.19 0.25 8.28
C LYS A 129 7.75 -0.26 8.41
N ASN A 130 6.81 0.29 7.64
CA ASN A 130 5.42 -0.16 7.68
C ASN A 130 5.27 -1.62 7.26
N VAL A 131 6.01 -2.06 6.24
CA VAL A 131 6.04 -3.45 5.80
C VAL A 131 6.62 -4.37 6.88
N GLU A 132 7.70 -3.95 7.54
CA GLU A 132 8.32 -4.70 8.65
C GLU A 132 7.43 -4.76 9.90
N ASP A 133 6.70 -3.70 10.22
CA ASP A 133 5.78 -3.71 11.37
C ASP A 133 4.50 -4.49 11.05
N ALA A 134 3.99 -4.40 9.82
CA ALA A 134 2.90 -5.22 9.34
C ALA A 134 3.26 -6.71 9.35
N SER A 135 4.49 -7.07 8.98
CA SER A 135 4.94 -8.47 8.98
C SER A 135 4.99 -9.06 10.40
N LYS A 136 5.51 -8.31 11.39
CA LYS A 136 5.51 -8.74 12.79
C LYS A 136 4.08 -8.99 13.32
N LEU A 137 3.16 -8.08 13.03
CA LEU A 137 1.75 -8.24 13.43
C LEU A 137 1.07 -9.41 12.71
N ALA A 138 1.34 -9.58 11.41
CA ALA A 138 0.83 -10.69 10.62
C ALA A 138 1.31 -12.05 11.15
N LEU A 139 2.61 -12.17 11.46
CA LEU A 139 3.20 -13.38 12.04
C LEU A 139 2.67 -13.67 13.45
N LYS A 140 2.49 -12.65 14.28
CA LYS A 140 1.82 -12.80 15.59
C LYS A 140 0.42 -13.40 15.44
N ASN A 141 -0.37 -12.92 14.49
CA ASN A 141 -1.73 -13.40 14.25
C ASN A 141 -1.74 -14.81 13.63
N ALA A 142 -0.78 -15.13 12.75
CA ALA A 142 -0.56 -16.50 12.26
C ALA A 142 -0.22 -17.48 13.40
N GLY A 143 0.50 -17.01 14.43
CA GLY A 143 0.81 -17.78 15.64
C GLY A 143 -0.42 -18.29 16.41
N VAL A 144 -1.55 -17.58 16.33
CA VAL A 144 -2.83 -18.04 16.91
C VAL A 144 -3.32 -19.31 16.22
N LEU A 145 -3.30 -19.34 14.88
CA LEU A 145 -3.67 -20.53 14.10
C LEU A 145 -2.72 -21.68 14.39
N ASN A 146 -1.41 -21.42 14.33
CA ASN A 146 -0.40 -22.45 14.58
C ASN A 146 -0.55 -23.09 15.96
N SER A 147 -0.71 -22.27 17.01
CA SER A 147 -0.88 -22.76 18.38
C SER A 147 -2.16 -23.57 18.54
N TYR A 148 -3.27 -23.11 17.95
CA TYR A 148 -4.54 -23.83 17.98
C TYR A 148 -4.43 -25.20 17.29
N LEU A 149 -3.77 -25.24 16.13
CA LEU A 149 -3.62 -26.45 15.31
C LEU A 149 -2.62 -27.47 15.89
N THR A 150 -1.89 -27.14 16.96
CA THR A 150 -1.08 -28.12 17.70
C THR A 150 -1.95 -29.23 18.27
N ALA A 151 -3.13 -28.90 18.82
CA ALA A 151 -4.02 -29.85 19.48
C ALA A 151 -5.25 -30.24 18.64
N ASN A 152 -5.45 -29.62 17.48
CA ASN A 152 -6.64 -29.81 16.67
C ASN A 152 -6.27 -30.17 15.22
N THR A 153 -6.95 -31.16 14.66
CA THR A 153 -6.77 -31.56 13.24
C THR A 153 -7.37 -30.52 12.30
N TYR A 154 -8.55 -29.98 12.65
CA TYR A 154 -9.32 -29.01 11.90
C TYR A 154 -9.70 -27.81 12.78
N LEU A 155 -10.24 -26.75 12.19
CA LEU A 155 -10.56 -25.53 12.93
C LEU A 155 -11.79 -25.65 13.83
N VAL A 156 -12.75 -26.52 13.50
CA VAL A 156 -13.96 -26.74 14.30
C VAL A 156 -14.33 -28.22 14.32
N GLY A 157 -14.28 -28.81 15.52
CA GLY A 157 -14.53 -30.23 15.71
C GLY A 157 -13.49 -31.13 15.03
N GLU A 158 -13.80 -32.42 14.91
CA GLU A 158 -12.89 -33.43 14.33
C GLU A 158 -13.17 -33.70 12.84
N ARG A 159 -13.67 -32.69 12.11
CA ARG A 159 -13.89 -32.79 10.66
C ARG A 159 -13.75 -31.43 9.97
N ILE A 160 -13.49 -31.50 8.66
CA ILE A 160 -13.48 -30.32 7.79
C ILE A 160 -14.83 -29.60 7.88
N SER A 161 -14.75 -28.29 8.09
CA SER A 161 -15.86 -27.36 8.13
C SER A 161 -15.66 -26.23 7.12
N LEU A 162 -16.65 -25.34 6.99
CA LEU A 162 -16.51 -24.13 6.20
C LEU A 162 -15.36 -23.25 6.72
N ALA A 163 -15.06 -23.29 8.02
CA ALA A 163 -13.90 -22.58 8.57
C ALA A 163 -12.62 -23.05 7.92
N ASP A 164 -12.43 -24.35 7.75
CA ASP A 164 -11.21 -24.89 7.18
C ASP A 164 -11.00 -24.42 5.74
N PHE A 165 -12.02 -24.58 4.88
CA PHE A 165 -11.95 -24.14 3.49
C PHE A 165 -11.78 -22.63 3.36
N PHE A 166 -12.53 -21.86 4.15
CA PHE A 166 -12.47 -20.41 4.11
C PHE A 166 -11.08 -19.93 4.52
N VAL A 167 -10.59 -20.30 5.70
CA VAL A 167 -9.29 -19.84 6.20
C VAL A 167 -8.17 -20.29 5.27
N ALA A 168 -8.18 -21.54 4.79
CA ALA A 168 -7.17 -22.03 3.84
C ALA A 168 -7.20 -21.26 2.51
N ALA A 169 -8.38 -20.93 1.99
CA ALA A 169 -8.49 -20.11 0.79
C ALA A 169 -7.80 -18.75 0.98
N LEU A 170 -8.02 -18.06 2.10
CA LEU A 170 -7.33 -16.81 2.43
C LEU A 170 -5.81 -17.02 2.55
N CYS A 171 -5.38 -18.12 3.16
CA CYS A 171 -3.97 -18.49 3.31
C CYS A 171 -3.25 -18.71 1.97
N THR A 172 -3.97 -19.04 0.88
CA THR A 172 -3.37 -19.26 -0.45
C THR A 172 -2.58 -18.05 -0.93
N ARG A 173 -3.13 -16.84 -0.76
CA ARG A 173 -2.39 -15.63 -1.11
C ARG A 173 -1.13 -15.48 -0.25
N LEU A 174 -1.20 -15.85 1.03
CA LEU A 174 -0.11 -15.70 1.99
C LEU A 174 1.07 -16.61 1.65
N PHE A 175 0.81 -17.90 1.35
CA PHE A 175 1.81 -18.87 0.91
C PHE A 175 2.40 -18.56 -0.47
N SER A 176 1.62 -17.92 -1.35
CA SER A 176 2.10 -17.46 -2.66
C SER A 176 2.91 -16.16 -2.61
N THR A 177 3.04 -15.50 -1.45
CA THR A 177 3.74 -14.20 -1.35
C THR A 177 4.77 -14.13 -0.23
N VAL A 178 4.39 -14.36 1.03
CA VAL A 178 5.24 -13.97 2.19
C VAL A 178 5.45 -15.08 3.22
N LEU A 179 4.66 -16.16 3.18
CA LEU A 179 4.88 -17.33 4.03
C LEU A 179 5.87 -18.29 3.35
N ASP A 180 7.14 -17.93 3.48
CA ASP A 180 8.28 -18.58 2.85
C ASP A 180 8.67 -19.93 3.48
N LYS A 181 9.76 -20.53 3.01
CA LYS A 181 10.24 -21.82 3.53
C LYS A 181 10.53 -21.76 5.03
N LYS A 182 11.16 -20.69 5.51
CA LYS A 182 11.48 -20.53 6.94
C LYS A 182 10.23 -20.54 7.80
N PHE A 183 9.21 -19.76 7.41
CA PHE A 183 7.92 -19.79 8.11
C PHE A 183 7.35 -21.22 8.15
N ARG A 184 7.40 -21.94 7.02
CA ARG A 184 6.86 -23.30 6.94
C ARG A 184 7.56 -24.29 7.85
N ASP A 185 8.88 -24.19 7.95
CA ASP A 185 9.69 -25.04 8.83
C ASP A 185 9.38 -24.76 10.31
N GLU A 186 9.08 -23.50 10.66
CA GLU A 186 8.78 -23.08 12.05
C GLU A 186 7.30 -23.31 12.48
N HIS A 187 6.36 -23.37 11.53
CA HIS A 187 4.91 -23.44 11.79
C HIS A 187 4.29 -24.77 11.31
N VAL A 188 4.90 -25.88 11.72
CA VAL A 188 4.53 -27.24 11.26
C VAL A 188 3.04 -27.58 11.44
N PRO A 189 2.38 -27.33 12.58
CA PRO A 189 0.95 -27.61 12.73
C PRO A 189 0.06 -26.85 11.74
N PHE A 190 0.37 -25.57 11.50
CA PHE A 190 -0.32 -24.76 10.50
C PHE A 190 -0.10 -25.36 9.11
N VAL A 191 1.15 -25.58 8.69
CA VAL A 191 1.46 -26.10 7.35
C VAL A 191 0.83 -27.47 7.11
N ARG A 192 0.85 -28.36 8.11
CA ARG A 192 0.16 -29.66 8.07
C ARG A 192 -1.33 -29.49 7.75
N TRP A 193 -2.03 -28.67 8.53
CA TRP A 193 -3.44 -28.40 8.30
C TRP A 193 -3.69 -27.81 6.91
N TYR A 194 -2.91 -26.81 6.50
CA TYR A 194 -3.07 -26.17 5.19
C TYR A 194 -2.93 -27.19 4.05
N ASN A 195 -1.89 -28.03 4.08
CA ASN A 195 -1.67 -29.09 3.09
C ASN A 195 -2.83 -30.09 3.04
N THR A 196 -3.41 -30.45 4.19
CA THR A 196 -4.60 -31.31 4.27
C THR A 196 -5.81 -30.69 3.57
N ILE A 197 -6.05 -29.39 3.80
CA ILE A 197 -7.23 -28.70 3.23
C ILE A 197 -7.08 -28.45 1.73
N ILE A 198 -5.92 -27.98 1.26
CA ILE A 198 -5.72 -27.73 -0.18
C ILE A 198 -5.68 -29.02 -1.00
N SER A 199 -5.48 -30.17 -0.36
CA SER A 199 -5.51 -31.47 -1.01
C SER A 199 -6.92 -32.00 -1.28
N GLN A 200 -7.95 -31.37 -0.71
CA GLN A 200 -9.33 -31.81 -0.89
C GLN A 200 -9.83 -31.57 -2.32
N PRO A 201 -10.68 -32.46 -2.88
CA PRO A 201 -11.16 -32.33 -4.26
C PRO A 201 -11.80 -30.98 -4.58
N ALA A 202 -12.64 -30.47 -3.67
CA ALA A 202 -13.29 -29.18 -3.83
C ALA A 202 -12.29 -28.00 -3.89
N PHE A 203 -11.19 -28.09 -3.15
CA PHE A 203 -10.15 -27.06 -3.17
C PHE A 203 -9.35 -27.12 -4.46
N LYS A 204 -8.89 -28.32 -4.86
CA LYS A 204 -8.14 -28.55 -6.11
C LYS A 204 -8.94 -28.16 -7.35
N ALA A 205 -10.27 -28.32 -7.32
CA ALA A 205 -11.14 -27.90 -8.41
C ALA A 205 -11.14 -26.37 -8.66
N VAL A 206 -10.71 -25.57 -7.68
CA VAL A 206 -10.64 -24.11 -7.77
C VAL A 206 -9.19 -23.62 -7.86
N VAL A 207 -8.30 -24.21 -7.08
CA VAL A 207 -6.87 -23.90 -7.05
C VAL A 207 -6.11 -25.20 -7.31
N GLU A 208 -5.88 -25.50 -8.59
CA GLU A 208 -5.26 -26.76 -9.01
C GLU A 208 -3.82 -26.88 -8.50
N ASN A 209 -3.05 -25.78 -8.59
CA ASN A 209 -1.64 -25.73 -8.23
C ASN A 209 -1.37 -24.61 -7.22
N PRO A 210 -1.59 -24.85 -5.91
CA PRO A 210 -1.24 -23.89 -4.87
C PRO A 210 0.26 -23.56 -4.89
N VAL A 211 0.60 -22.27 -4.90
CA VAL A 211 1.98 -21.80 -4.95
C VAL A 211 2.52 -21.61 -3.53
N PHE A 212 3.71 -22.17 -3.28
CA PHE A 212 4.50 -21.94 -2.08
C PHE A 212 5.80 -21.23 -2.45
N VAL A 213 6.00 -20.02 -1.95
CA VAL A 213 7.24 -19.28 -2.23
C VAL A 213 8.40 -19.83 -1.40
N GLU A 214 9.60 -19.89 -1.98
CA GLU A 214 10.81 -20.26 -1.23
C GLU A 214 11.30 -19.11 -0.34
N GLU A 215 11.22 -17.88 -0.84
CA GLU A 215 11.50 -16.64 -0.12
C GLU A 215 10.30 -15.69 -0.20
N ALA A 216 10.11 -14.86 0.83
CA ALA A 216 9.11 -13.80 0.78
C ALA A 216 9.40 -12.84 -0.38
N ILE A 217 8.36 -12.45 -1.13
CA ILE A 217 8.49 -11.53 -2.26
C ILE A 217 9.16 -10.23 -1.82
N LYS A 218 10.02 -9.69 -2.67
CA LYS A 218 10.71 -8.42 -2.43
C LYS A 218 10.08 -7.35 -3.31
N TYR A 219 9.98 -6.13 -2.77
CA TYR A 219 9.49 -5.01 -3.56
C TYR A 219 10.38 -4.82 -4.79
N THR A 220 9.77 -4.92 -5.96
CA THR A 220 10.38 -4.60 -7.24
C THR A 220 9.68 -3.35 -7.76
N PRO A 221 10.37 -2.21 -7.94
CA PRO A 221 9.75 -1.00 -8.43
C PRO A 221 8.98 -1.28 -9.73
N PRO A 222 7.70 -0.89 -9.86
CA PRO A 222 6.92 -1.18 -11.05
C PRO A 222 7.62 -0.61 -12.28
N LYS A 223 7.75 -1.44 -13.33
CA LYS A 223 8.18 -0.97 -14.65
C LYS A 223 7.16 0.09 -15.10
N LYS A 224 7.66 1.23 -15.59
CA LYS A 224 6.83 2.26 -16.26
C LYS A 224 6.05 1.59 -17.40
N GLU A 225 4.79 1.25 -17.16
CA GLU A 225 3.85 0.90 -18.23
C GLU A 225 3.38 2.20 -18.88
N GLU A 226 3.60 2.32 -20.19
CA GLU A 226 3.08 3.42 -20.99
C GLU A 226 1.55 3.40 -20.92
N LYS A 227 0.96 4.40 -20.26
CA LYS A 227 -0.49 4.63 -20.34
C LYS A 227 -0.87 4.91 -21.80
N PRO A 228 -1.92 4.28 -22.34
CA PRO A 228 -2.47 4.62 -23.64
C PRO A 228 -2.86 6.11 -23.65
N LYS A 229 -2.39 6.86 -24.64
CA LYS A 229 -2.80 8.25 -24.87
C LYS A 229 -4.33 8.29 -25.02
N ALA A 230 -4.99 8.97 -24.08
CA ALA A 230 -6.38 9.36 -24.22
C ALA A 230 -6.55 10.19 -25.50
N ALA A 231 -7.58 9.88 -26.28
CA ALA A 231 -7.93 10.62 -27.48
C ALA A 231 -8.21 12.10 -27.14
N PRO A 232 -7.67 13.08 -27.90
CA PRO A 232 -7.97 14.48 -27.66
C PRO A 232 -9.38 14.82 -28.17
N ALA A 233 -10.16 15.56 -27.37
CA ALA A 233 -11.31 16.31 -27.85
C ALA A 233 -10.83 17.43 -28.83
N PRO A 234 -11.61 17.78 -29.86
CA PRO A 234 -11.10 18.53 -31.01
C PRO A 234 -11.11 20.04 -30.77
N ALA A 235 -10.02 20.72 -31.11
CA ALA A 235 -10.03 22.15 -31.41
C ALA A 235 -9.01 22.51 -32.50
N ALA A 236 -9.56 23.05 -33.58
CA ALA A 236 -9.06 24.04 -34.54
C ALA A 236 -7.68 23.86 -35.22
N ALA A 237 -7.77 23.90 -36.55
CA ALA A 237 -6.74 23.83 -37.57
C ALA A 237 -5.64 24.91 -37.53
N ALA A 238 -4.40 24.51 -37.84
CA ALA A 238 -3.51 25.14 -38.83
C ALA A 238 -2.35 24.18 -39.17
N ALA A 239 -1.85 24.23 -40.41
CA ALA A 239 -1.19 23.13 -41.11
C ALA A 239 0.37 23.14 -41.15
N ALA A 240 0.92 21.91 -41.15
CA ALA A 240 2.13 21.33 -41.81
C ALA A 240 3.55 21.92 -41.60
N PRO A 241 4.66 21.16 -41.82
CA PRO A 241 4.80 19.78 -42.30
C PRO A 241 5.63 18.83 -41.38
N ALA A 242 5.71 17.57 -41.80
CA ALA A 242 6.37 16.45 -41.13
C ALA A 242 7.90 16.57 -41.12
N GLU A 243 8.53 16.16 -40.01
CA GLU A 243 9.95 15.85 -39.92
C GLU A 243 10.24 14.70 -38.94
N GLU A 244 11.43 14.15 -39.08
CA GLU A 244 11.88 12.78 -38.82
C GLU A 244 11.84 12.28 -37.37
N LYS A 245 11.83 10.94 -37.22
CA LYS A 245 12.06 10.25 -35.95
C LYS A 245 13.40 10.68 -35.32
N PRO A 246 13.46 11.16 -34.07
CA PRO A 246 14.72 11.24 -33.36
C PRO A 246 15.15 9.86 -32.89
N ALA A 247 16.41 9.55 -33.17
CA ALA A 247 17.19 8.48 -32.58
C ALA A 247 17.22 8.57 -31.04
N GLU A 248 17.58 7.47 -30.38
CA GLU A 248 17.84 7.38 -28.94
C GLU A 248 18.64 8.60 -28.42
N GLU A 249 17.95 9.50 -27.71
CA GLU A 249 18.60 10.60 -27.00
C GLU A 249 19.23 10.06 -25.72
N LYS A 250 20.57 10.19 -25.65
CA LYS A 250 21.33 10.16 -24.39
C LYS A 250 20.61 11.05 -23.38
N LYS A 251 20.19 10.46 -22.24
CA LYS A 251 19.62 11.20 -21.09
C LYS A 251 20.40 12.50 -20.89
N ALA A 252 19.71 13.64 -21.06
CA ALA A 252 20.27 14.93 -20.71
C ALA A 252 20.73 14.88 -19.25
N LYS A 253 21.97 15.31 -19.01
CA LYS A 253 22.58 15.39 -17.69
C LYS A 253 21.78 16.38 -16.82
N HIS A 254 21.60 16.07 -15.54
CA HIS A 254 20.88 16.96 -14.63
C HIS A 254 21.60 18.33 -14.57
N PRO A 255 20.91 19.49 -14.56
CA PRO A 255 21.57 20.80 -14.58
C PRO A 255 22.63 20.99 -13.49
N LEU A 256 22.36 20.47 -12.29
CA LEU A 256 23.30 20.52 -11.16
C LEU A 256 24.54 19.62 -11.29
N GLU A 257 24.64 18.76 -12.32
CA GLU A 257 25.89 18.05 -12.63
C GLU A 257 27.04 19.01 -12.97
N ALA A 258 26.72 20.19 -13.53
CA ALA A 258 27.70 21.21 -13.88
C ALA A 258 28.44 21.77 -12.65
N LEU A 259 27.89 21.62 -11.45
CA LEU A 259 28.51 22.07 -10.20
C LEU A 259 29.62 21.12 -9.70
N GLY A 260 29.84 19.99 -10.38
CA GLY A 260 30.85 19.01 -9.99
C GLY A 260 30.56 18.30 -8.67
N ARG A 261 31.50 17.45 -8.25
CA ARG A 261 31.40 16.66 -7.02
C ARG A 261 31.67 17.55 -5.80
N PRO A 262 30.75 17.65 -4.83
CA PRO A 262 30.97 18.42 -3.61
C PRO A 262 31.95 17.71 -2.64
N GLU A 263 32.59 18.49 -1.77
CA GLU A 263 33.26 17.99 -0.57
C GLU A 263 32.26 17.49 0.47
N PHE A 264 31.12 18.18 0.62
CA PHE A 264 30.06 17.74 1.52
C PHE A 264 29.42 16.44 1.02
N VAL A 265 29.51 15.38 1.82
CA VAL A 265 29.01 14.05 1.49
C VAL A 265 27.52 13.95 1.84
N LEU A 266 26.66 14.36 0.91
CA LEU A 266 25.21 14.34 1.09
C LEU A 266 24.66 12.94 1.46
N ASP A 267 25.21 11.87 0.89
CA ASP A 267 24.81 10.49 1.22
C ASP A 267 25.11 10.13 2.68
N GLU A 268 26.15 10.73 3.27
CA GLU A 268 26.46 10.54 4.68
C GLU A 268 25.47 11.28 5.58
N LEU A 269 25.07 12.51 5.22
CA LEU A 269 23.96 13.20 5.92
C LEU A 269 22.71 12.32 5.94
N LYS A 270 22.32 11.81 4.76
CA LYS A 270 21.14 10.96 4.61
C LYS A 270 21.22 9.70 5.45
N ARG A 271 22.40 9.08 5.52
CA ARG A 271 22.66 7.89 6.35
C ARG A 271 22.57 8.22 7.83
N THR A 272 23.29 9.24 8.29
CA THR A 272 23.32 9.66 9.70
C THR A 272 21.92 10.05 10.17
N TYR A 273 21.21 10.87 9.41
CA TYR A 273 19.83 11.27 9.72
C TYR A 273 18.85 10.09 9.76
N SER A 274 19.09 9.01 9.00
CA SER A 274 18.22 7.83 8.98
C SER A 274 18.46 6.84 10.11
N ASN A 275 19.69 6.81 10.62
CA ASN A 275 20.16 5.74 11.51
C ASN A 275 20.36 6.21 12.95
N GLU A 276 20.54 7.51 13.17
CA GLU A 276 20.88 8.10 14.46
C GLU A 276 19.78 9.05 14.95
N ASP A 277 19.77 9.33 16.25
CA ASP A 277 18.83 10.26 16.87
C ASP A 277 19.00 11.69 16.29
N THR A 278 17.89 12.28 15.83
CA THR A 278 17.93 13.50 15.02
C THR A 278 18.53 14.70 15.76
N ARG A 279 18.02 15.02 16.96
CA ARG A 279 18.50 16.17 17.75
C ARG A 279 19.90 15.99 18.35
N PRO A 280 20.23 14.89 19.05
CA PRO A 280 21.51 14.78 19.72
C PRO A 280 22.66 14.32 18.80
N VAL A 281 22.38 13.74 17.63
CA VAL A 281 23.42 13.20 16.74
C VAL A 281 23.36 13.79 15.33
N ALA A 282 22.26 13.62 14.60
CA ALA A 282 22.23 13.96 13.18
C ALA A 282 22.35 15.47 12.90
N LEU A 283 21.68 16.32 13.69
CA LEU A 283 21.74 17.77 13.56
C LEU A 283 23.12 18.35 13.95
N PRO A 284 23.73 17.97 15.09
CA PRO A 284 25.12 18.33 15.38
C PRO A 284 26.10 17.87 14.31
N TRP A 285 25.93 16.65 13.80
CA TRP A 285 26.74 16.14 12.69
C TRP A 285 26.57 17.01 11.44
N PHE A 286 25.33 17.36 11.08
CA PHE A 286 25.06 18.23 9.93
C PHE A 286 25.79 19.56 10.07
N TRP A 287 25.62 20.27 11.18
CA TRP A 287 26.24 21.59 11.38
C TRP A 287 27.78 21.54 11.42
N ALA A 288 28.36 20.47 11.95
CA ALA A 288 29.81 20.29 11.97
C ALA A 288 30.40 20.05 10.56
N ASN A 289 29.59 19.52 9.63
CA ASN A 289 30.05 19.16 8.29
C ASN A 289 29.50 20.09 7.19
N TYR A 290 28.49 20.91 7.48
CA TYR A 290 27.80 21.75 6.50
C TYR A 290 28.77 22.70 5.77
N LYS A 291 28.64 22.75 4.44
CA LYS A 291 29.45 23.59 3.55
C LYS A 291 28.55 24.63 2.86
N PRO A 292 28.41 25.85 3.42
CA PRO A 292 27.50 26.88 2.88
C PRO A 292 27.88 27.36 1.48
N GLU A 293 29.14 27.22 1.08
CA GLU A 293 29.61 27.54 -0.27
C GLU A 293 29.08 26.53 -1.31
N GLU A 294 28.86 25.27 -0.90
CA GLU A 294 28.45 24.18 -1.77
C GLU A 294 26.95 23.90 -1.74
N PHE A 295 26.31 24.11 -0.59
CA PHE A 295 24.90 23.83 -0.39
C PHE A 295 24.23 25.04 0.25
N SER A 296 22.96 25.24 -0.08
CA SER A 296 22.11 26.26 0.53
C SER A 296 20.88 25.65 1.18
N LEU A 297 20.32 26.36 2.17
CA LEU A 297 19.13 25.95 2.91
C LEU A 297 17.93 26.78 2.45
N TRP A 298 16.79 26.14 2.29
CA TRP A 298 15.57 26.75 1.78
C TRP A 298 14.36 26.29 2.58
N SER A 299 13.56 27.23 3.06
CA SER A 299 12.19 26.97 3.49
C SER A 299 11.32 26.75 2.26
N VAL A 300 10.51 25.70 2.27
CA VAL A 300 9.67 25.25 1.13
C VAL A 300 8.25 25.02 1.62
N ASN A 301 7.42 26.05 1.50
CA ASN A 301 6.07 26.10 2.07
C ASN A 301 5.02 26.05 0.96
N TYR A 302 3.94 25.30 1.17
CA TYR A 302 2.85 25.26 0.20
C TYR A 302 2.06 26.58 0.22
N LYS A 303 1.73 27.12 -0.95
CA LYS A 303 1.07 28.44 -1.07
C LYS A 303 -0.43 28.42 -0.79
N TYR A 304 -1.08 27.28 -1.01
CA TYR A 304 -2.55 27.18 -1.03
C TYR A 304 -3.09 26.43 0.19
N ASP A 305 -2.66 26.84 1.40
CA ASP A 305 -3.06 26.19 2.65
C ASP A 305 -4.59 26.12 2.82
N ASN A 306 -5.32 27.13 2.34
CA ASN A 306 -6.78 27.20 2.35
C ASN A 306 -7.48 26.13 1.49
N GLU A 307 -6.75 25.45 0.58
CA GLU A 307 -7.28 24.36 -0.24
C GLU A 307 -7.09 22.98 0.43
N LEU A 308 -6.30 22.91 1.51
CA LEU A 308 -6.02 21.67 2.22
C LEU A 308 -7.20 21.27 3.11
N LYS A 309 -7.78 20.09 2.81
CA LYS A 309 -8.99 19.61 3.51
C LYS A 309 -8.72 18.48 4.49
N LEU A 310 -7.98 17.46 4.10
CA LEU A 310 -7.75 16.29 4.96
C LEU A 310 -6.24 16.13 5.12
N THR A 311 -5.77 15.94 6.34
CA THR A 311 -4.32 15.88 6.65
C THR A 311 -3.63 14.76 5.88
N PHE A 312 -4.29 13.62 5.64
CA PHE A 312 -3.75 12.56 4.80
C PHE A 312 -3.66 12.95 3.31
N MET A 313 -4.57 13.80 2.80
CA MET A 313 -4.50 14.30 1.42
C MET A 313 -3.37 15.33 1.27
N ALA A 314 -3.20 16.19 2.28
CA ALA A 314 -2.06 17.09 2.36
C ALA A 314 -0.74 16.31 2.41
N ASN A 315 -0.69 15.20 3.16
CA ASN A 315 0.50 14.35 3.19
C ASN A 315 0.76 13.65 1.84
N ASN A 316 -0.30 13.16 1.17
CA ASN A 316 -0.20 12.63 -0.19
C ASN A 316 0.33 13.66 -1.20
N LEU A 317 0.02 14.94 -1.00
CA LEU A 317 0.52 16.03 -1.85
C LEU A 317 2.05 16.17 -1.71
N ILE A 318 2.56 16.16 -0.48
CA ILE A 318 4.00 16.13 -0.18
C ILE A 318 4.65 14.92 -0.85
N GLY A 319 4.09 13.72 -0.65
CA GLY A 319 4.62 12.49 -1.26
C GLY A 319 4.63 12.55 -2.79
N GLY A 320 3.59 13.12 -3.40
CA GLY A 320 3.53 13.38 -4.83
C GLY A 320 4.65 14.31 -5.31
N PHE A 321 4.86 15.44 -4.60
CA PHE A 321 5.88 16.42 -4.92
C PHE A 321 7.28 15.80 -4.82
N HIS A 322 7.58 15.12 -3.71
CA HIS A 322 8.82 14.38 -3.51
C HIS A 322 9.09 13.36 -4.64
N ASN A 323 8.09 12.59 -5.06
CA ASN A 323 8.24 11.64 -6.17
C ASN A 323 8.63 12.31 -7.48
N ARG A 324 8.15 13.54 -7.71
CA ARG A 324 8.50 14.33 -8.91
C ARG A 324 9.90 14.95 -8.81
N LEU A 325 10.46 15.07 -7.60
CA LEU A 325 11.84 15.52 -7.34
C LEU A 325 12.90 14.42 -7.48
N GLU A 326 12.53 13.18 -7.81
CA GLU A 326 13.46 12.03 -7.82
C GLU A 326 14.67 12.23 -8.74
N ALA A 327 14.52 12.99 -9.84
CA ALA A 327 15.64 13.34 -10.72
C ALA A 327 16.72 14.16 -10.01
N SER A 328 16.34 14.91 -8.97
CA SER A 328 17.21 15.78 -8.17
C SER A 328 17.65 15.14 -6.86
N ARG A 329 17.35 13.85 -6.64
CA ARG A 329 17.67 13.13 -5.40
C ARG A 329 19.12 13.24 -4.95
N LYS A 330 20.07 13.21 -5.88
CA LYS A 330 21.52 13.33 -5.58
C LYS A 330 21.96 14.73 -5.14
N TYR A 331 21.07 15.72 -5.24
CA TYR A 331 21.37 17.14 -5.02
C TYR A 331 20.52 17.75 -3.90
N LEU A 332 19.62 16.97 -3.30
CA LEU A 332 18.63 17.42 -2.35
C LEU A 332 18.60 16.50 -1.12
N PHE A 333 18.40 17.11 0.03
CA PHE A 333 17.93 16.47 1.25
C PHE A 333 16.96 17.41 1.94
N GLY A 334 15.88 16.92 2.53
CA GLY A 334 14.97 17.80 3.26
C GLY A 334 13.81 17.06 3.88
N SER A 335 12.95 17.80 4.54
CA SER A 335 11.71 17.27 5.09
C SER A 335 10.58 18.26 4.91
N GLN A 336 9.37 17.72 4.71
CA GLN A 336 8.12 18.46 4.64
C GLN A 336 7.08 17.74 5.49
N GLN A 337 6.29 18.50 6.25
CA GLN A 337 5.29 17.97 7.17
C GLN A 337 3.97 18.70 6.96
N VAL A 338 2.90 17.98 7.31
CA VAL A 338 1.57 18.51 7.52
C VAL A 338 1.46 18.89 9.00
N TYR A 339 1.11 20.14 9.25
CA TYR A 339 0.81 20.65 10.58
C TYR A 339 -0.67 21.02 10.68
N GLY A 340 -1.32 20.77 11.83
CA GLY A 340 -2.71 21.15 12.09
C GLY A 340 -3.70 20.00 12.21
N ALA A 341 -4.91 20.20 11.69
CA ALA A 341 -6.01 19.24 11.71
C ALA A 341 -6.76 19.23 10.37
N ASN A 342 -7.71 18.30 10.21
CA ASN A 342 -8.56 18.30 9.02
C ASN A 342 -9.28 19.65 8.88
N TYR A 343 -9.29 20.17 7.65
CA TYR A 343 -9.85 21.44 7.21
C TYR A 343 -9.14 22.69 7.73
N ASP A 344 -8.01 22.50 8.42
CA ASP A 344 -7.23 23.55 9.04
C ASP A 344 -5.79 23.03 9.24
N CYS A 345 -5.13 22.79 8.12
CA CYS A 345 -3.76 22.29 8.08
C CYS A 345 -2.93 23.04 7.05
N VAL A 346 -1.61 22.97 7.23
CA VAL A 346 -0.62 23.65 6.42
C VAL A 346 0.50 22.68 6.06
N ILE A 347 1.21 22.95 4.96
CA ILE A 347 2.42 22.20 4.59
C ILE A 347 3.64 23.10 4.70
N ARG A 348 4.61 22.69 5.52
CA ARG A 348 5.87 23.40 5.76
C ARG A 348 7.04 22.45 5.63
N GLY A 349 8.20 22.97 5.26
CA GLY A 349 9.39 22.14 5.12
C GLY A 349 10.67 22.92 4.92
N VAL A 350 11.79 22.22 5.06
CA VAL A 350 13.13 22.77 4.85
C VAL A 350 13.96 21.79 4.03
N PHE A 351 14.60 22.30 2.98
CA PHE A 351 15.50 21.55 2.10
C PHE A 351 16.90 22.13 2.08
N LEU A 352 17.87 21.23 2.13
CA LEU A 352 19.25 21.43 1.74
C LEU A 352 19.40 21.15 0.23
N VAL A 353 19.93 22.12 -0.50
CA VAL A 353 20.02 22.12 -1.96
C VAL A 353 21.46 22.30 -2.41
N ARG A 354 21.93 21.48 -3.35
CA ARG A 354 23.24 21.65 -3.98
C ARG A 354 23.24 22.94 -4.80
N GLY A 355 24.23 23.80 -4.54
CA GLY A 355 24.36 25.10 -5.17
C GLY A 355 23.62 26.20 -4.42
N GLN A 356 23.55 27.38 -5.03
CA GLN A 356 23.05 28.61 -4.41
C GLN A 356 21.67 29.05 -4.93
N ASP A 357 21.18 28.37 -5.97
CA ASP A 357 19.87 28.56 -6.59
C ASP A 357 19.08 27.26 -6.45
N PHE A 358 17.85 27.34 -5.94
CA PHE A 358 17.00 26.18 -5.74
C PHE A 358 16.41 25.67 -7.06
N LYS A 359 16.12 26.57 -8.02
CA LYS A 359 15.29 26.24 -9.19
C LYS A 359 15.76 25.01 -9.96
N PRO A 360 17.06 24.82 -10.27
CA PRO A 360 17.51 23.65 -11.03
C PRO A 360 17.30 22.31 -10.29
N ALA A 361 17.07 22.35 -8.97
CA ALA A 361 16.74 21.18 -8.15
C ALA A 361 15.23 20.88 -8.08
N PHE A 362 14.37 21.87 -8.39
CA PHE A 362 12.92 21.74 -8.21
C PHE A 362 12.13 21.82 -9.53
N GLU A 363 12.67 22.44 -10.59
CA GLU A 363 12.03 22.53 -11.92
C GLU A 363 11.78 21.17 -12.58
N VAL A 364 12.41 20.10 -12.08
CA VAL A 364 12.12 18.72 -12.49
C VAL A 364 10.70 18.28 -12.09
N ALA A 365 10.09 18.95 -11.10
CA ALA A 365 8.73 18.71 -10.65
C ALA A 365 7.81 19.82 -11.19
N PRO A 366 6.85 19.53 -12.10
CA PRO A 366 6.03 20.56 -12.76
C PRO A 366 5.18 21.43 -11.82
N ASP A 367 4.97 21.01 -10.58
CA ASP A 367 4.17 21.70 -9.58
C ASP A 367 5.00 22.45 -8.53
N TRP A 368 6.32 22.62 -8.73
CA TRP A 368 7.20 23.35 -7.82
C TRP A 368 6.73 24.78 -7.56
N GLU A 369 6.08 25.42 -8.53
CA GLU A 369 5.54 26.78 -8.39
C GLU A 369 4.39 26.88 -7.38
N SER A 370 3.79 25.75 -6.98
CA SER A 370 2.82 25.69 -5.89
C SER A 370 3.44 25.91 -4.51
N TYR A 371 4.77 25.96 -4.44
CA TYR A 371 5.54 26.19 -3.23
C TYR A 371 6.22 27.56 -3.27
N GLU A 372 6.34 28.16 -2.10
CA GLU A 372 7.16 29.33 -1.84
C GLU A 372 8.53 28.89 -1.32
N PHE A 373 9.58 29.51 -1.86
CA PHE A 373 10.96 29.22 -1.53
C PHE A 373 11.61 30.45 -0.90
N VAL A 374 12.08 30.31 0.34
CA VAL A 374 12.80 31.37 1.05
C VAL A 374 14.17 30.83 1.43
N LYS A 375 15.23 31.52 0.99
CA LYS A 375 16.61 31.14 1.33
C LYS A 375 16.85 31.43 2.80
N LEU A 376 17.41 30.46 3.51
CA LEU A 376 17.70 30.54 4.94
C LEU A 376 19.18 30.88 5.16
N ASP A 377 19.45 31.72 6.14
CA ASP A 377 20.81 32.09 6.56
C ASP A 377 21.26 31.21 7.73
N HIS A 378 22.22 30.33 7.46
CA HIS A 378 22.84 29.48 8.47
C HIS A 378 23.56 30.22 9.62
N THR A 379 23.84 31.52 9.50
CA THR A 379 24.41 32.32 10.60
C THR A 379 23.34 32.95 11.48
N ASN A 380 22.10 33.01 11.00
CA ASN A 380 20.95 33.50 11.75
C ASN A 380 20.40 32.40 12.66
N GLU A 381 20.30 32.69 13.95
CA GLU A 381 19.85 31.74 14.96
C GLU A 381 18.41 31.25 14.73
N ALA A 382 17.50 32.12 14.28
CA ALA A 382 16.11 31.75 13.99
C ALA A 382 16.01 30.80 12.79
N ASP A 383 16.80 31.04 11.75
CA ASP A 383 16.83 30.18 10.56
C ASP A 383 17.47 28.83 10.86
N ARG A 384 18.55 28.80 11.65
CA ARG A 384 19.11 27.53 12.15
C ARG A 384 18.10 26.75 12.96
N LYS A 385 17.39 27.42 13.87
CA LYS A 385 16.35 26.80 14.69
C LYS A 385 15.23 26.24 13.81
N LEU A 386 14.80 26.96 12.78
CA LEU A 386 13.80 26.48 11.83
C LEU A 386 14.25 25.20 11.12
N VAL A 387 15.51 25.13 10.67
CA VAL A 387 16.07 23.92 10.05
C VAL A 387 16.04 22.74 11.03
N GLU A 388 16.52 22.95 12.25
CA GLU A 388 16.57 21.92 13.28
C GLU A 388 15.18 21.40 13.65
N ASP A 389 14.23 22.30 13.86
CA ASP A 389 12.86 21.98 14.22
C ASP A 389 12.14 21.22 13.10
N MET A 390 12.27 21.70 11.85
CA MET A 390 11.62 21.07 10.69
C MET A 390 12.22 19.71 10.36
N TRP A 391 13.51 19.50 10.64
CA TRP A 391 14.16 18.21 10.46
C TRP A 391 13.94 17.27 11.65
N ALA A 392 13.63 17.76 12.85
CA ALA A 392 13.29 16.93 14.01
C ALA A 392 11.81 16.52 14.09
N TRP A 393 10.90 17.31 13.50
CA TRP A 393 9.45 17.04 13.42
C TRP A 393 8.74 16.99 14.77
N ASP A 394 9.37 17.49 15.83
CA ASP A 394 8.96 17.29 17.22
C ASP A 394 8.44 18.57 17.89
N VAL A 395 8.32 19.67 17.13
CA VAL A 395 7.73 20.92 17.59
C VAL A 395 6.61 21.38 16.66
N PRO A 396 5.59 22.09 17.18
CA PRO A 396 4.56 22.73 16.36
C PRO A 396 5.12 23.91 15.56
N VAL A 397 4.36 24.37 14.58
CA VAL A 397 4.62 25.65 13.88
C VAL A 397 3.60 26.70 14.31
N VAL A 398 4.03 27.96 14.37
CA VAL A 398 3.14 29.09 14.69
C VAL A 398 2.95 29.94 13.43
N ILE A 399 1.70 30.12 13.02
CA ILE A 399 1.31 30.92 11.86
C ILE A 399 0.23 31.89 12.33
N ASP A 400 0.47 33.19 12.12
CA ASP A 400 -0.44 34.27 12.54
C ASP A 400 -0.88 34.18 14.01
N GLY A 401 0.04 33.78 14.89
CA GLY A 401 -0.19 33.62 16.33
C GLY A 401 -0.97 32.36 16.72
N LYS A 402 -1.29 31.49 15.76
CA LYS A 402 -1.94 30.20 16.00
C LYS A 402 -0.95 29.06 15.88
N GLU A 403 -0.99 28.14 16.84
CA GLU A 403 -0.14 26.96 16.89
C GLU A 403 -0.76 25.79 16.12
N TYR A 404 0.04 25.15 15.27
CA TYR A 404 -0.31 23.99 14.47
C TYR A 404 0.60 22.81 14.85
N PRO A 405 0.08 21.75 15.49
CA PRO A 405 0.87 20.58 15.86
C PRO A 405 1.28 19.76 14.63
N CYS A 406 2.45 19.12 14.67
CA CYS A 406 2.90 18.20 13.63
C CYS A 406 2.00 16.97 13.58
N VAL A 407 1.54 16.57 12.37
CA VAL A 407 0.64 15.43 12.18
C VAL A 407 1.35 14.26 11.50
N ASP A 408 1.96 14.53 10.36
CA ASP A 408 2.60 13.55 9.48
C ASP A 408 3.53 14.28 8.50
N GLY A 409 4.34 13.56 7.74
CA GLY A 409 5.20 14.18 6.74
C GLY A 409 6.06 13.20 5.96
N HIS A 410 6.94 13.74 5.13
CA HIS A 410 7.94 12.97 4.41
C HIS A 410 9.33 13.59 4.51
N VAL A 411 10.34 12.73 4.57
CA VAL A 411 11.75 13.08 4.39
C VAL A 411 12.11 12.80 2.93
N PHE A 412 12.68 13.77 2.23
CA PHE A 412 13.29 13.59 0.92
C PHE A 412 14.78 13.30 1.09
N LYS A 413 15.20 12.09 0.70
CA LYS A 413 16.59 11.62 0.81
C LYS A 413 16.92 10.61 -0.27
#